data_AF-A0A377J3L2-F1
#
_entry.id   AF-A0A377J3L2-F1
#
_cell.length_a   1.000
_cell.length_b   1.000
_cell.length_c   1.000
_cell.angle_alpha   90.00
_cell.angle_beta   90.00
_cell.angle_gamma   90.00
#
_symmetry.space_group_name_H-M   'P 1'
#
loop_
_entity.id
_entity.type
_entity.pdbx_description
1 polymer ?
#
loop_
_entity_poly.entity_id
_entity_poly.type
_entity_poly.pdbx_seq_one_letter_code
_entity_poly.pdbx_strand_id
1 'polypeptide(L)'
;MRWLKYLLICLLSLVVFVGGALFSHFIGDIKELLHIGERSRHYTLDVADVVQIPYERYESWIVLNAPKASSSNVEELASRFSRIFGEITDHIAKSPLYKSGACSVQSLPKRAEVDSSGLGSAPRAIECIITEQDIAEYKTLLKEIDYLALKSGGLRIEISSLQPIVDFAQVENAKQDLRKLLLDKAHKSAAFYAAQTTQHCLLLDSNERSAYSPNSVIKRVLDGGGLLDRDIFSGETSPISADITLPLEKSAPLYLKARITIRCD
;
A
#
# COMPACT_ATOMS: atom_id res chain seq x y z
N MET A 1 21.55 88.66 -38.46
CA MET A 1 20.81 87.84 -37.47
C MET A 1 20.56 86.38 -37.88
N ARG A 2 20.93 85.90 -39.08
CA ARG A 2 20.70 84.49 -39.48
C ARG A 2 21.61 83.49 -38.75
N TRP A 3 22.88 83.84 -38.51
CA TRP A 3 23.85 82.97 -37.83
C TRP A 3 23.44 82.58 -36.39
N LEU A 4 22.89 83.53 -35.63
CA LEU A 4 22.42 83.28 -34.25
C LEU A 4 21.29 82.23 -34.20
N LYS A 5 20.43 82.18 -35.23
CA LYS A 5 19.35 81.19 -35.32
C LYS A 5 19.90 79.78 -35.56
N TYR A 6 20.92 79.64 -36.40
CA TYR A 6 21.57 78.35 -36.65
C TYR A 6 22.32 77.83 -35.43
N LEU A 7 22.97 78.72 -34.67
CA LEU A 7 23.67 78.37 -33.44
C LEU A 7 22.69 77.86 -32.37
N LEU A 8 21.54 78.52 -32.24
CA LEU A 8 20.49 78.11 -31.30
C LEU A 8 19.88 76.75 -31.67
N ILE A 9 19.62 76.51 -32.96
CA ILE A 9 19.12 75.20 -33.44
C ILE A 9 20.15 74.09 -33.16
N CYS A 10 21.43 74.34 -33.42
CA CYS A 10 22.50 73.37 -33.19
C CYS A 10 22.65 73.03 -31.69
N LEU A 11 22.53 74.04 -30.83
CA LEU A 11 22.54 73.85 -29.37
C LEU A 11 21.31 73.06 -28.90
N LEU A 12 20.14 73.33 -29.47
CA LEU A 12 18.90 72.61 -29.13
C LEU A 12 18.97 71.15 -29.58
N SER A 13 19.51 70.86 -30.77
CA SER A 13 19.75 69.49 -31.22
C SER A 13 20.76 68.75 -30.35
N LEU A 14 21.79 69.45 -29.86
CA LEU A 14 22.80 68.86 -28.97
C LEU A 14 22.20 68.50 -27.61
N VAL A 15 21.36 69.36 -27.05
CA VAL A 15 20.64 69.09 -25.79
C VAL A 15 19.68 67.91 -25.95
N VAL A 16 18.94 67.81 -27.06
CA VAL A 16 18.06 66.66 -27.34
C VAL A 16 18.88 65.38 -27.49
N PHE A 17 20.04 65.44 -28.15
CA PHE A 17 20.89 64.26 -28.34
C PHE A 17 21.52 63.77 -27.03
N VAL A 18 22.09 64.69 -26.23
CA VAL A 18 22.66 64.36 -24.91
C VAL A 18 21.58 63.89 -23.93
N GLY A 19 20.41 64.54 -23.94
CA GLY A 19 19.26 64.12 -23.15
C GLY A 19 18.74 62.74 -23.55
N GLY A 20 18.68 62.45 -24.86
CA GLY A 20 18.30 61.13 -25.37
C GLY A 20 19.29 60.03 -24.99
N ALA A 21 20.59 60.31 -25.05
CA ALA A 21 21.63 59.36 -24.64
C ALA A 21 21.57 59.04 -23.14
N LEU A 22 21.40 60.07 -22.29
CA LEU A 22 21.23 59.90 -20.84
C LEU A 22 19.94 59.14 -20.51
N PHE A 23 18.84 59.44 -21.19
CA PHE A 23 17.57 58.73 -21.02
C PHE A 23 17.66 57.25 -21.44
N SER A 24 18.37 56.96 -22.53
CA SER A 24 18.63 55.59 -22.98
C SER A 24 19.47 54.80 -21.96
N HIS A 25 20.47 55.44 -21.36
CA HIS A 25 21.28 54.81 -20.32
C HIS A 25 20.46 54.53 -19.06
N PHE A 26 19.65 55.49 -18.62
CA PHE A 26 18.75 55.33 -17.48
C PHE A 26 17.71 54.22 -17.70
N ILE A 27 17.14 54.10 -18.91
CA ILE A 27 16.22 52.98 -19.23
C ILE A 27 16.96 51.64 -19.25
N GLY A 28 18.22 51.61 -19.71
CA GLY A 28 19.07 50.42 -19.62
C GLY A 28 19.23 49.96 -18.18
N ASP A 29 19.68 50.87 -17.31
CA ASP A 29 19.94 50.58 -15.90
C ASP A 29 18.66 50.24 -15.13
N ILE A 30 17.53 50.90 -15.45
CA ILE A 30 16.22 50.59 -14.85
C ILE A 30 15.72 49.22 -15.28
N LYS A 31 15.96 48.79 -16.53
CA LYS A 31 15.59 47.43 -16.99
C LYS A 31 16.41 46.37 -16.28
N GLU A 32 17.69 46.64 -16.03
CA GLU A 32 18.59 45.77 -15.29
C GLU A 32 18.21 45.71 -13.80
N LEU A 33 17.90 46.85 -13.17
CA LEU A 33 17.42 46.93 -11.79
C LEU A 33 16.05 46.28 -11.58
N LEU A 34 15.10 46.49 -12.50
CA LEU A 34 13.75 45.96 -12.38
C LEU A 34 13.59 44.52 -12.90
N HIS A 35 14.67 43.88 -13.38
CA HIS A 35 14.63 42.51 -13.95
C HIS A 35 13.53 42.34 -15.02
N ILE A 36 13.16 43.43 -15.72
CA ILE A 36 12.10 43.43 -16.73
C ILE A 36 12.66 42.73 -17.98
N GLY A 37 12.61 41.41 -17.97
CA GLY A 37 13.12 40.56 -19.03
C GLY A 37 13.70 39.22 -18.59
N GLU A 38 13.95 39.00 -17.29
CA GLU A 38 14.33 37.66 -16.83
C GLU A 38 13.14 36.72 -16.99
N ARG A 39 13.27 35.80 -17.96
CA ARG A 39 12.29 34.74 -18.16
C ARG A 39 12.27 33.89 -16.90
N SER A 40 11.12 33.86 -16.24
CA SER A 40 10.87 33.00 -15.09
C SER A 40 11.36 31.58 -15.35
N ARG A 41 12.24 31.10 -14.48
CA ARG A 41 12.87 29.78 -14.63
C ARG A 41 11.93 28.73 -14.05
N HIS A 42 11.65 27.71 -14.85
CA HIS A 42 10.80 26.60 -14.45
C HIS A 42 11.66 25.36 -14.24
N TYR A 43 11.53 24.75 -13.06
CA TYR A 43 12.20 23.52 -12.68
C TYR A 43 11.14 22.44 -12.46
N THR A 44 11.24 21.34 -13.20
CA THR A 44 10.37 20.17 -13.01
C THR A 44 11.20 19.02 -12.49
N LEU A 45 10.76 18.42 -11.38
CA LEU A 45 11.41 17.25 -10.80
C LEU A 45 10.39 16.21 -10.38
N ASP A 46 10.77 14.94 -10.50
CA ASP A 46 10.00 13.82 -9.98
C ASP A 46 10.50 13.52 -8.55
N VAL A 47 9.60 13.63 -7.56
CA VAL A 47 9.83 13.27 -6.16
C VAL A 47 9.16 11.94 -5.84
N ALA A 48 9.76 11.16 -4.96
CA ALA A 48 9.22 9.88 -4.50
C ALA A 48 9.39 9.73 -3.00
N ASP A 49 8.45 9.01 -2.40
CA ASP A 49 8.56 8.58 -1.01
C ASP A 49 7.95 7.19 -0.78
N VAL A 50 8.29 6.62 0.37
CA VAL A 50 7.83 5.31 0.82
C VAL A 50 7.41 5.35 2.28
N VAL A 51 6.29 4.71 2.58
CA VAL A 51 5.82 4.47 3.95
C VAL A 51 5.66 2.97 4.14
N GLN A 52 6.06 2.47 5.30
CA GLN A 52 5.87 1.07 5.68
C GLN A 52 4.52 0.93 6.37
N ILE A 53 3.67 0.05 5.85
CA ILE A 53 2.39 -0.30 6.47
C ILE A 53 2.64 -1.52 7.37
N PRO A 54 2.51 -1.40 8.70
CA PRO A 54 2.70 -2.52 9.61
C PRO A 54 1.57 -3.54 9.48
N TYR A 55 1.90 -4.82 9.66
CA TYR A 55 0.92 -5.89 9.75
C TYR A 55 0.49 -6.08 11.21
N GLU A 56 -0.78 -5.79 11.49
CA GLU A 56 -1.34 -5.91 12.84
C GLU A 56 -2.12 -7.21 13.02
N ARG A 57 -2.66 -7.75 11.93
CA ARG A 57 -3.54 -8.92 11.92
C ARG A 57 -3.11 -9.90 10.84
N TYR A 58 -3.27 -11.18 11.14
CA TYR A 58 -2.94 -12.28 10.27
C TYR A 58 -4.14 -13.22 10.13
N GLU A 59 -4.37 -13.68 8.92
CA GLU A 59 -5.40 -14.64 8.57
C GLU A 59 -4.80 -16.04 8.44
N SER A 60 -5.51 -17.04 8.95
CA SER A 60 -5.22 -18.44 8.71
C SER A 60 -6.50 -19.24 8.51
N TRP A 61 -6.41 -20.22 7.61
CA TRP A 61 -7.45 -21.19 7.33
C TRP A 61 -6.99 -22.58 7.76
N ILE A 62 -7.84 -23.28 8.49
CA ILE A 62 -7.65 -24.69 8.82
C ILE A 62 -8.72 -25.47 8.06
N VAL A 63 -8.30 -26.30 7.12
CA VAL A 63 -9.17 -27.10 6.27
C VAL A 63 -9.02 -28.56 6.67
N LEU A 64 -10.15 -29.20 6.97
CA LEU A 64 -10.22 -30.60 7.37
C LEU A 64 -10.70 -31.44 6.20
N ASN A 65 -9.82 -32.27 5.65
CA ASN A 65 -10.10 -33.13 4.49
C ASN A 65 -10.35 -34.57 4.93
N ALA A 66 -11.47 -35.12 4.47
CA ALA A 66 -11.78 -36.53 4.66
C ALA A 66 -10.84 -37.40 3.82
N PRO A 67 -10.35 -38.53 4.34
CA PRO A 67 -9.61 -39.50 3.53
C PRO A 67 -10.51 -40.03 2.39
N LYS A 68 -9.92 -40.28 1.21
CA LYS A 68 -10.65 -40.85 0.07
C LYS A 68 -11.25 -42.20 0.47
N ALA A 69 -12.58 -42.31 0.49
CA ALA A 69 -13.29 -43.54 0.84
C ALA A 69 -13.23 -44.55 -0.31
N SER A 70 -12.99 -45.84 0.01
CA SER A 70 -13.32 -46.95 -0.89
C SER A 70 -14.82 -47.23 -0.83
N SER A 71 -15.40 -47.78 -1.92
CA SER A 71 -16.85 -47.99 -2.08
C SER A 71 -17.52 -48.83 -0.99
N SER A 72 -16.77 -49.61 -0.20
CA SER A 72 -17.30 -50.48 0.86
C SER A 72 -17.52 -49.81 2.22
N ASN A 73 -16.88 -48.66 2.51
CA ASN A 73 -16.81 -48.10 3.88
C ASN A 73 -17.26 -46.63 3.97
N VAL A 74 -17.99 -46.14 2.97
CA VAL A 74 -18.34 -44.71 2.80
C VAL A 74 -19.14 -44.16 3.99
N GLU A 75 -20.16 -44.87 4.45
CA GLU A 75 -21.03 -44.43 5.56
C GLU A 75 -20.31 -44.43 6.92
N GLU A 76 -19.48 -45.44 7.16
CA GLU A 76 -18.66 -45.51 8.38
C GLU A 76 -17.62 -44.39 8.41
N LEU A 77 -16.99 -44.09 7.27
CA LEU A 77 -16.01 -43.02 7.15
C LEU A 77 -16.67 -41.63 7.28
N ALA A 78 -17.85 -41.43 6.71
CA ALA A 78 -18.61 -40.19 6.84
C ALA A 78 -19.07 -39.93 8.28
N SER A 79 -19.58 -40.95 8.98
CA SER A 79 -20.01 -40.83 10.37
C SER A 79 -18.83 -40.59 11.33
N ARG A 80 -17.71 -41.29 11.12
CA ARG A 80 -16.45 -41.03 11.84
C ARG A 80 -15.94 -39.61 11.58
N PHE A 81 -15.88 -39.17 10.32
CA PHE A 81 -15.46 -37.82 9.95
C PHE A 81 -16.33 -36.75 10.63
N SER A 82 -17.65 -36.90 10.58
CA SER A 82 -18.60 -35.98 11.21
C SER A 82 -18.40 -35.90 12.73
N ARG A 83 -18.15 -37.04 13.40
CA ARG A 83 -17.88 -37.08 14.84
C ARG A 83 -16.60 -36.34 15.19
N ILE A 84 -15.51 -36.61 14.49
CA ILE A 84 -14.21 -35.99 14.77
C ILE A 84 -14.25 -34.50 14.46
N PHE A 85 -14.89 -34.11 13.36
CA PHE A 85 -15.12 -32.72 13.05
C PHE A 85 -15.90 -32.03 14.18
N GLY A 86 -16.96 -32.68 14.69
CA GLY A 86 -17.70 -32.23 15.88
C GLY A 86 -16.80 -32.04 17.10
N GLU A 87 -15.97 -33.03 17.41
CA GLU A 87 -14.99 -32.96 18.51
C GLU A 87 -14.01 -31.78 18.33
N ILE A 88 -13.49 -31.55 17.12
CA ILE A 88 -12.61 -30.43 16.80
C ILE A 88 -13.35 -29.10 16.93
N THR A 89 -14.57 -28.97 16.39
CA THR A 89 -15.33 -27.72 16.50
C THR A 89 -15.76 -27.41 17.92
N ASP A 90 -16.13 -28.42 18.71
CA ASP A 90 -16.47 -28.25 20.12
C ASP A 90 -15.25 -27.82 20.93
N HIS A 91 -14.07 -28.32 20.58
CA HIS A 91 -12.81 -27.93 21.19
C HIS A 91 -12.45 -26.48 20.84
N ILE A 92 -12.56 -26.11 19.56
CA ILE A 92 -12.36 -24.72 19.09
C ILE A 92 -13.35 -23.78 19.78
N ALA A 93 -14.63 -24.13 19.86
CA ALA A 93 -15.65 -23.31 20.52
C ALA A 93 -15.35 -23.03 22.01
N LYS A 94 -14.57 -23.89 22.65
CA LYS A 94 -14.12 -23.73 24.04
C LYS A 94 -12.82 -22.93 24.17
N SER A 95 -12.05 -22.81 23.09
CA SER A 95 -10.79 -22.08 23.07
C SER A 95 -10.99 -20.59 23.39
N PRO A 96 -10.03 -19.95 24.08
CA PRO A 96 -10.10 -18.50 24.30
C PRO A 96 -10.08 -17.70 22.98
N LEU A 97 -9.40 -18.18 21.93
CA LEU A 97 -9.47 -17.61 20.56
C LEU A 97 -10.87 -17.57 19.96
N TYR A 98 -11.74 -18.54 20.23
CA TYR A 98 -13.13 -18.47 19.77
C TYR A 98 -13.95 -17.48 20.60
N LYS A 99 -13.72 -17.45 21.92
CA LYS A 99 -14.42 -16.53 22.83
C LYS A 99 -14.07 -15.06 22.58
N SER A 100 -12.84 -14.78 22.14
CA SER A 100 -12.41 -13.45 21.72
C SER A 100 -12.92 -13.07 20.32
N GLY A 101 -13.50 -14.02 19.57
CA GLY A 101 -13.91 -13.84 18.18
C GLY A 101 -12.77 -13.91 17.17
N ALA A 102 -11.56 -14.30 17.59
CA ALA A 102 -10.40 -14.46 16.72
C ALA A 102 -10.53 -15.66 15.78
N CYS A 103 -11.21 -16.74 16.18
CA CYS A 103 -11.49 -17.89 15.31
C CYS A 103 -12.99 -18.12 15.15
N SER A 104 -13.41 -18.49 13.95
CA SER A 104 -14.79 -18.85 13.62
C SER A 104 -14.86 -20.07 12.70
N VAL A 105 -15.90 -20.88 12.87
CA VAL A 105 -16.14 -22.03 11.99
C VAL A 105 -16.96 -21.56 10.80
N GLN A 106 -16.41 -21.71 9.59
CA GLN A 106 -17.08 -21.37 8.35
C GLN A 106 -17.34 -22.60 7.48
N SER A 107 -18.52 -22.64 6.87
CA SER A 107 -18.78 -23.53 5.74
C SER A 107 -18.13 -22.93 4.50
N LEU A 108 -17.15 -23.61 3.89
CA LEU A 108 -16.62 -23.15 2.60
C LEU A 108 -17.77 -23.16 1.58
N PRO A 109 -17.91 -22.12 0.74
CA PRO A 109 -18.84 -22.18 -0.37
C PRO A 109 -18.47 -23.38 -1.24
N LYS A 110 -19.47 -24.19 -1.63
CA LYS A 110 -19.33 -25.27 -2.61
C LYS A 110 -18.79 -24.67 -3.92
N ARG A 111 -17.48 -24.57 -4.09
CA ARG A 111 -16.87 -24.35 -5.41
C ARG A 111 -16.70 -25.70 -6.05
N ALA A 112 -17.21 -25.78 -7.27
CA ALA A 112 -17.40 -26.97 -8.06
C ALA A 112 -16.06 -27.64 -8.40
N GLU A 113 -15.69 -28.64 -7.62
CA GLU A 113 -15.20 -29.89 -8.16
C GLU A 113 -15.89 -31.00 -7.35
N VAL A 114 -16.96 -31.51 -7.95
CA VAL A 114 -17.49 -32.83 -7.63
C VAL A 114 -16.41 -33.80 -8.10
N ASP A 115 -15.36 -33.92 -7.30
CA ASP A 115 -14.49 -35.09 -7.39
C ASP A 115 -15.34 -36.22 -6.82
N SER A 116 -15.86 -37.02 -7.76
CA SER A 116 -16.80 -38.14 -7.65
C SER A 116 -16.47 -39.16 -6.55
N SER A 117 -16.54 -38.72 -5.30
CA SER A 117 -16.38 -39.52 -4.09
C SER A 117 -17.57 -39.17 -3.22
N GLY A 118 -18.48 -40.12 -3.03
CA GLY A 118 -19.82 -39.96 -2.46
C GLY A 118 -19.91 -39.55 -0.98
N LEU A 119 -19.08 -38.62 -0.50
CA LEU A 119 -19.27 -37.92 0.77
C LEU A 119 -19.84 -36.53 0.49
N GLY A 120 -21.17 -36.39 0.58
CA GLY A 120 -21.89 -35.14 0.36
C GLY A 120 -21.67 -34.04 1.42
N SER A 121 -20.57 -34.03 2.15
CA SER A 121 -20.25 -32.98 3.12
C SER A 121 -19.39 -31.91 2.48
N ALA A 122 -19.92 -30.68 2.38
CA ALA A 122 -19.13 -29.52 1.97
C ALA A 122 -17.88 -29.39 2.85
N PRO A 123 -16.70 -29.06 2.28
CA PRO A 123 -15.51 -28.85 3.08
C PRO A 123 -15.79 -27.75 4.11
N ARG A 124 -15.43 -28.01 5.36
CA ARG A 124 -15.62 -27.06 6.47
C ARG A 124 -14.26 -26.54 6.85
N ALA A 125 -14.15 -25.22 6.99
CA ALA A 125 -12.91 -24.58 7.36
C ALA A 125 -13.08 -23.76 8.64
N ILE A 126 -11.98 -23.58 9.36
CA ILE A 126 -11.92 -22.66 10.48
C ILE A 126 -11.12 -21.46 9.99
N GLU A 127 -11.75 -20.29 10.00
CA GLU A 127 -11.09 -19.01 9.72
C GLU A 127 -10.63 -18.41 11.05
N CYS A 128 -9.35 -18.08 11.14
CA CYS A 128 -8.77 -17.41 12.29
C CYS A 128 -8.11 -16.09 11.85
N ILE A 129 -8.49 -14.99 12.49
CA ILE A 129 -7.87 -13.68 12.40
C ILE A 129 -7.18 -13.41 13.73
N ILE A 130 -5.86 -13.50 13.74
CA ILE A 130 -5.02 -13.45 14.95
C ILE A 130 -4.06 -12.26 14.93
N THR A 131 -3.69 -11.80 16.12
CA THR A 131 -2.65 -10.78 16.32
C THR A 131 -1.33 -11.42 16.76
N GLU A 132 -0.26 -10.63 16.89
CA GLU A 132 1.03 -11.12 17.43
C GLU A 132 0.90 -11.69 18.86
N GLN A 133 -0.05 -11.20 19.65
CA GLN A 133 -0.28 -11.67 21.02
C GLN A 133 -0.95 -13.05 21.06
N ASP A 134 -1.74 -13.37 20.04
CA ASP A 134 -2.55 -14.60 19.97
C ASP A 134 -1.75 -15.82 19.47
N ILE A 135 -0.52 -15.63 18.99
CA ILE A 135 0.28 -16.68 18.33
C ILE A 135 0.52 -17.89 19.23
N ALA A 136 0.85 -17.65 20.51
CA ALA A 136 1.14 -18.74 21.44
C ALA A 136 -0.09 -19.64 21.66
N GLU A 137 -1.26 -19.00 21.76
CA GLU A 137 -2.53 -19.68 21.91
C GLU A 137 -2.93 -20.39 20.61
N TYR A 138 -2.73 -19.74 19.46
CA TYR A 138 -2.97 -20.33 18.15
C TYR A 138 -2.12 -21.57 17.90
N LYS A 139 -0.83 -21.54 18.24
CA LYS A 139 0.04 -22.73 18.19
C LYS A 139 -0.45 -23.86 19.09
N THR A 140 -0.99 -23.54 20.25
CA THR A 140 -1.55 -24.53 21.17
C THR A 140 -2.79 -25.17 20.57
N LEU A 141 -3.70 -24.35 20.03
CA LEU A 141 -4.90 -24.82 19.34
C LEU A 141 -4.57 -25.76 18.18
N LEU A 142 -3.57 -25.42 17.36
CA LEU A 142 -3.16 -26.26 16.25
C LEU A 142 -2.60 -27.62 16.67
N LYS A 143 -1.81 -27.66 17.76
CA LYS A 143 -1.30 -28.92 18.32
C LYS A 143 -2.44 -29.80 18.86
N GLU A 144 -3.43 -29.18 19.48
CA GLU A 144 -4.61 -29.89 19.98
C GLU A 144 -5.45 -30.46 18.83
N ILE A 145 -5.63 -29.68 17.77
CA ILE A 145 -6.31 -30.12 16.54
C ILE A 145 -5.53 -31.27 15.87
N ASP A 146 -4.20 -31.18 15.77
CA ASP A 146 -3.35 -32.24 15.23
C ASP A 146 -3.48 -33.54 16.05
N TYR A 147 -3.43 -33.43 17.37
CA TYR A 147 -3.61 -34.57 18.27
C TYR A 147 -4.97 -35.25 18.10
N LEU A 148 -6.05 -34.49 17.95
CA LEU A 148 -7.39 -35.02 17.69
C LEU A 148 -7.48 -35.71 16.32
N ALA A 149 -6.80 -35.19 15.30
CA ALA A 149 -6.73 -35.82 13.98
C ALA A 149 -5.90 -37.10 13.95
N LEU A 150 -4.78 -37.15 14.69
CA LEU A 150 -3.95 -38.35 14.82
C LEU A 150 -4.68 -39.47 15.55
N LYS A 151 -5.34 -39.14 16.68
CA LYS A 151 -6.11 -40.10 17.48
C LYS A 151 -7.23 -40.78 16.69
N SER A 152 -7.73 -40.11 15.66
CA SER A 152 -8.94 -40.52 14.94
C SER A 152 -8.68 -41.33 13.66
N GLY A 153 -7.43 -41.67 13.36
CA GLY A 153 -7.10 -42.65 12.33
C GLY A 153 -6.84 -42.08 10.94
N GLY A 154 -6.27 -40.89 10.83
CA GLY A 154 -5.68 -40.38 9.58
C GLY A 154 -6.50 -39.34 8.83
N LEU A 155 -7.16 -38.42 9.54
CA LEU A 155 -7.63 -37.18 8.92
C LEU A 155 -6.46 -36.39 8.35
N ARG A 156 -6.64 -35.82 7.16
CA ARG A 156 -5.68 -34.87 6.61
C ARG A 156 -6.14 -33.47 6.96
N ILE A 157 -5.30 -32.75 7.69
CA ILE A 157 -5.51 -31.35 7.98
C ILE A 157 -4.56 -30.55 7.13
N GLU A 158 -5.09 -29.57 6.43
CA GLU A 158 -4.34 -28.59 5.69
C GLU A 158 -4.49 -27.24 6.40
N ILE A 159 -3.36 -26.65 6.76
CA ILE A 159 -3.32 -25.32 7.36
C ILE A 159 -2.71 -24.37 6.33
N SER A 160 -3.38 -23.26 6.04
CA SER A 160 -2.79 -22.20 5.23
C SER A 160 -1.69 -21.51 6.03
N SER A 161 -0.66 -21.01 5.34
CA SER A 161 0.28 -20.09 5.98
C SER A 161 -0.44 -18.85 6.54
N LEU A 162 0.15 -18.23 7.57
CA LEU A 162 -0.34 -16.96 8.12
C LEU A 162 -0.17 -15.85 7.09
N GLN A 163 -1.28 -15.33 6.58
CA GLN A 163 -1.29 -14.25 5.59
C GLN A 163 -1.57 -12.92 6.29
N PRO A 164 -0.76 -11.87 6.08
CA PRO A 164 -1.04 -10.57 6.69
C PRO A 164 -2.30 -9.96 6.07
N ILE A 165 -3.12 -9.35 6.93
CA ILE A 165 -4.31 -8.58 6.53
C ILE A 165 -3.92 -7.10 6.53
N VAL A 166 -4.22 -6.42 5.43
CA VAL A 166 -4.12 -4.96 5.33
C VAL A 166 -5.48 -4.39 4.99
N ASP A 167 -5.98 -3.49 5.83
CA ASP A 167 -7.27 -2.85 5.60
C ASP A 167 -7.14 -1.69 4.62
N PHE A 168 -8.25 -1.40 3.92
CA PHE A 168 -8.36 -0.21 3.08
C PHE A 168 -8.05 1.09 3.85
N ALA A 169 -8.53 1.19 5.10
CA ALA A 169 -8.26 2.35 5.95
C ALA A 169 -6.75 2.53 6.25
N GLN A 170 -6.01 1.44 6.46
CA GLN A 170 -4.55 1.51 6.67
C GLN A 170 -3.84 2.01 5.39
N VAL A 171 -4.26 1.54 4.22
CA VAL A 171 -3.71 2.00 2.93
C VAL A 171 -4.03 3.48 2.69
N GLU A 172 -5.26 3.93 2.94
CA GLU A 172 -5.64 5.34 2.75
C GLU A 172 -4.93 6.27 3.73
N ASN A 173 -4.76 5.87 5.00
CA ASN A 173 -3.96 6.64 5.95
C ASN A 173 -2.49 6.74 5.50
N ALA A 174 -1.91 5.62 5.07
CA ALA A 174 -0.54 5.61 4.53
C ALA A 174 -0.39 6.48 3.28
N LYS A 175 -1.40 6.52 2.39
CA LYS A 175 -1.43 7.46 1.26
C LYS A 175 -1.45 8.91 1.73
N GLN A 176 -2.28 9.26 2.71
CA GLN A 176 -2.33 10.62 3.23
C GLN A 176 -0.99 11.05 3.84
N ASP A 177 -0.31 10.16 4.54
CA ASP A 177 1.01 10.46 5.10
C ASP A 177 2.08 10.60 4.03
N LEU A 178 2.06 9.75 3.00
CA LEU A 178 2.90 9.91 1.81
C LEU A 178 2.69 11.27 1.12
N ARG A 179 1.44 11.71 0.98
CA ARG A 179 1.12 13.03 0.40
C ARG A 179 1.73 14.16 1.21
N LYS A 180 1.61 14.12 2.54
CA LYS A 180 2.23 15.12 3.43
C LYS A 180 3.75 15.15 3.25
N LEU A 181 4.40 13.98 3.21
CA LEU A 181 5.84 13.87 3.00
C LEU A 181 6.29 14.41 1.63
N LEU A 182 5.54 14.11 0.57
CA LEU A 182 5.83 14.62 -0.76
C LEU A 182 5.66 16.14 -0.86
N LEU A 183 4.63 16.71 -0.24
CA LEU A 183 4.43 18.16 -0.17
C LEU A 183 5.56 18.84 0.61
N ASP A 184 5.97 18.29 1.75
CA ASP A 184 7.13 18.81 2.51
C ASP A 184 8.42 18.77 1.68
N LYS A 185 8.68 17.66 0.97
CA LYS A 185 9.80 17.57 0.01
C LYS A 185 9.70 18.59 -1.12
N ALA A 186 8.49 18.87 -1.61
CA ALA A 186 8.27 19.86 -2.65
C ALA A 186 8.61 21.28 -2.17
N HIS A 187 8.16 21.65 -0.97
CA HIS A 187 8.49 22.93 -0.35
C HIS A 187 9.98 23.06 -0.05
N LYS A 188 10.63 22.00 0.45
CA LYS A 188 12.08 21.98 0.65
C LYS A 188 12.85 22.15 -0.66
N SER A 189 12.36 21.56 -1.74
CA SER A 189 12.94 21.71 -3.07
C SER A 189 12.82 23.16 -3.57
N ALA A 190 11.65 23.81 -3.39
CA ALA A 190 11.48 25.21 -3.73
C ALA A 190 12.42 26.13 -2.93
N ALA A 191 12.56 25.89 -1.62
CA ALA A 191 13.49 26.63 -0.77
C ALA A 191 14.96 26.42 -1.19
N PHE A 192 15.34 25.20 -1.59
CA PHE A 192 16.67 24.91 -2.12
C PHE A 192 16.98 25.71 -3.38
N TYR A 193 16.06 25.73 -4.36
CA TYR A 193 16.26 26.51 -5.58
C TYR A 193 16.31 28.01 -5.29
N ALA A 194 15.45 28.53 -4.41
CA ALA A 194 15.47 29.94 -4.02
C ALA A 194 16.82 30.36 -3.45
N ALA A 195 17.42 29.51 -2.60
CA ALA A 195 18.74 29.77 -2.04
C ALA A 195 19.86 29.75 -3.09
N GLN A 196 19.74 28.90 -4.13
CA GLN A 196 20.76 28.81 -5.19
C GLN A 196 20.66 29.90 -6.26
N THR A 197 19.45 30.30 -6.63
CA THR A 197 19.23 31.27 -7.70
C THR A 197 19.13 32.71 -7.21
N THR A 198 19.09 32.94 -5.89
CA THR A 198 18.79 34.24 -5.26
C THR A 198 17.47 34.86 -5.72
N GLN A 199 16.60 34.05 -6.34
CA GLN A 199 15.29 34.42 -6.85
C GLN A 199 14.19 33.89 -5.93
N HIS A 200 13.00 34.46 -6.04
CA HIS A 200 11.85 33.99 -5.28
C HIS A 200 11.24 32.78 -5.97
N CYS A 201 11.38 31.59 -5.38
CA CYS A 201 10.84 30.35 -5.95
C CYS A 201 9.52 29.93 -5.30
N LEU A 202 8.52 29.62 -6.14
CA LEU A 202 7.19 29.15 -5.76
C LEU A 202 6.93 27.76 -6.35
N LEU A 203 6.28 26.91 -5.57
CA LEU A 203 5.70 25.66 -6.07
C LEU A 203 4.46 26.01 -6.90
N LEU A 204 4.48 25.71 -8.21
CA LEU A 204 3.36 25.97 -9.11
C LEU A 204 2.38 24.80 -9.16
N ASP A 205 2.91 23.59 -9.27
CA ASP A 205 2.11 22.39 -9.48
C ASP A 205 2.76 21.19 -8.79
N SER A 206 1.92 20.28 -8.33
CA SER A 206 2.30 19.00 -7.74
C SER A 206 1.31 17.94 -8.23
N ASN A 207 1.71 17.21 -9.26
CA ASN A 207 0.89 16.17 -9.86
C ASN A 207 1.29 14.79 -9.31
N GLU A 208 0.42 14.21 -8.49
CA GLU A 208 0.59 12.87 -7.94
C GLU A 208 0.37 11.80 -9.00
N ARG A 209 1.27 10.82 -9.06
CA ARG A 209 1.04 9.56 -9.79
C ARG A 209 0.38 8.55 -8.86
N SER A 210 -0.26 7.53 -9.42
CA SER A 210 -0.89 6.47 -8.65
C SER A 210 0.08 5.81 -7.67
N ALA A 211 -0.38 5.57 -6.44
CA ALA A 211 0.36 4.82 -5.45
C ALA A 211 0.56 3.37 -5.93
N TYR A 212 1.68 2.75 -5.57
CA TYR A 212 1.96 1.36 -5.93
C TYR A 212 2.67 0.62 -4.78
N SER A 213 2.52 -0.69 -4.75
CA SER A 213 3.28 -1.58 -3.87
C SER A 213 3.69 -2.84 -4.63
N PRO A 214 4.93 -3.32 -4.50
CA PRO A 214 5.32 -4.63 -5.01
C PRO A 214 4.73 -5.79 -4.20
N ASN A 215 4.23 -5.52 -2.98
CA ASN A 215 3.62 -6.53 -2.12
C ASN A 215 2.20 -6.86 -2.59
N SER A 216 1.92 -8.16 -2.76
CA SER A 216 0.67 -8.65 -3.32
C SER A 216 -0.57 -8.27 -2.49
N VAL A 217 -0.42 -8.18 -1.15
CA VAL A 217 -1.52 -7.85 -0.24
C VAL A 217 -1.94 -6.40 -0.42
N ILE A 218 -0.99 -5.47 -0.34
CA ILE A 218 -1.28 -4.04 -0.56
C ILE A 218 -1.75 -3.80 -2.00
N LYS A 219 -1.13 -4.46 -2.98
CA LYS A 219 -1.51 -4.33 -4.39
C LYS A 219 -2.98 -4.68 -4.63
N ARG A 220 -3.48 -5.78 -4.03
CA ARG A 220 -4.90 -6.17 -4.13
C ARG A 220 -5.85 -5.09 -3.60
N VAL A 221 -5.50 -4.47 -2.48
CA VAL A 221 -6.27 -3.37 -1.89
C VAL A 221 -6.25 -2.13 -2.80
N LEU A 222 -5.10 -1.82 -3.43
CA LEU A 222 -4.98 -0.70 -4.37
C LEU A 222 -5.77 -0.92 -5.67
N ASP A 223 -5.80 -2.15 -6.18
CA ASP A 223 -6.47 -2.51 -7.44
C ASP A 223 -8.00 -2.62 -7.28
N GLY A 224 -8.55 -2.32 -6.09
CA GLY A 224 -9.99 -2.41 -5.81
C GLY A 224 -10.50 -3.85 -5.69
N GLY A 225 -9.60 -4.83 -5.57
CA GLY A 225 -9.95 -6.22 -5.32
C GLY A 225 -10.56 -6.34 -3.93
N GLY A 226 -11.88 -6.44 -3.86
CA GLY A 226 -12.57 -6.76 -2.60
C GLY A 226 -12.08 -8.08 -2.00
N LEU A 227 -12.26 -8.24 -0.70
CA LEU A 227 -12.03 -9.45 0.12
C LEU A 227 -12.64 -10.76 -0.42
N LEU A 228 -13.31 -10.73 -1.58
CA LEU A 228 -14.11 -11.83 -2.13
C LEU A 228 -13.43 -12.56 -3.29
N ASP A 229 -12.35 -12.03 -3.89
CA ASP A 229 -11.49 -12.83 -4.80
C ASP A 229 -10.39 -13.50 -3.97
N ARG A 230 -10.85 -14.27 -2.97
CA ARG A 230 -10.00 -15.13 -2.17
C ARG A 230 -9.64 -16.34 -3.04
N ASP A 231 -8.46 -16.31 -3.64
CA ASP A 231 -7.71 -17.53 -3.95
C ASP A 231 -7.26 -18.15 -2.62
N ILE A 232 -8.21 -18.78 -1.91
CA ILE A 232 -8.07 -19.39 -0.57
C ILE A 232 -6.91 -20.42 -0.53
N PHE A 233 -6.43 -20.88 -1.69
CA PHE A 233 -5.47 -21.97 -1.83
C PHE A 233 -4.20 -21.62 -2.64
N SER A 234 -3.88 -20.33 -2.81
CA SER A 234 -2.61 -19.95 -3.47
C SER A 234 -1.37 -20.02 -2.55
N GLY A 235 -1.57 -20.28 -1.25
CA GLY A 235 -0.49 -20.56 -0.31
C GLY A 235 -0.13 -22.04 -0.27
N GLU A 236 1.17 -22.36 -0.18
CA GLU A 236 1.64 -23.73 0.05
C GLU A 236 0.99 -24.29 1.32
N THR A 237 0.11 -25.28 1.16
CA THR A 237 -0.49 -26.01 2.29
C THR A 237 0.60 -26.86 2.91
N SER A 238 0.93 -26.55 4.17
CA SER A 238 1.95 -27.30 4.93
C SER A 238 1.27 -28.28 5.88
N PRO A 239 1.87 -29.47 6.09
CA PRO A 239 1.45 -30.34 7.19
C PRO A 239 1.64 -29.62 8.53
N ILE A 240 0.79 -29.92 9.51
CA ILE A 240 0.74 -29.24 10.83
C ILE A 240 2.09 -29.30 11.59
N SER A 241 2.97 -30.23 11.23
CA SER A 241 4.30 -30.36 11.81
C SER A 241 5.29 -29.26 11.40
N ALA A 242 4.95 -28.39 10.45
CA ALA A 242 5.75 -27.22 10.15
C ALA A 242 5.57 -26.17 11.26
N ASP A 243 6.65 -25.78 11.93
CA ASP A 243 6.64 -24.69 12.90
C ASP A 243 6.04 -23.43 12.24
N ILE A 244 4.79 -23.12 12.58
CA ILE A 244 4.15 -21.91 12.07
C ILE A 244 4.88 -20.72 12.68
N THR A 245 5.71 -20.09 11.88
CA THR A 245 6.32 -18.81 12.18
C THR A 245 5.50 -17.72 11.52
N LEU A 246 5.38 -16.57 12.18
CA LEU A 246 4.91 -15.37 11.51
C LEU A 246 5.70 -15.17 10.21
N PRO A 247 5.07 -14.61 9.16
CA PRO A 247 5.82 -14.15 8.02
C PRO A 247 6.97 -13.25 8.49
N LEU A 248 8.16 -13.46 7.92
CA LEU A 248 9.38 -12.72 8.27
C LEU A 248 9.20 -11.20 8.07
N GLU A 249 8.35 -10.81 7.13
CA GLU A 249 7.98 -9.43 6.87
C GLU A 249 6.87 -8.98 7.84
N LYS A 250 7.16 -8.00 8.69
CA LYS A 250 6.21 -7.37 9.62
C LYS A 250 5.52 -6.12 9.06
N SER A 251 5.91 -5.69 7.86
CA SER A 251 5.36 -4.52 7.20
C SER A 251 5.58 -4.63 5.70
N ALA A 252 4.77 -3.92 4.92
CA ALA A 252 5.00 -3.79 3.48
C ALA A 252 5.08 -2.33 3.02
N PRO A 253 5.91 -2.05 2.00
CA PRO A 253 6.11 -0.69 1.53
C PRO A 253 4.96 -0.24 0.62
N LEU A 254 4.51 0.98 0.82
CA LEU A 254 3.66 1.73 -0.11
C LEU A 254 4.47 2.90 -0.68
N TYR A 255 4.50 3.00 -1.99
CA TYR A 255 5.23 4.04 -2.70
C TYR A 255 4.28 5.05 -3.32
N LEU A 256 4.65 6.32 -3.27
CA LEU A 256 3.99 7.41 -3.99
C LEU A 256 5.02 8.27 -4.70
N LYS A 257 4.73 8.62 -5.95
CA LYS A 257 5.57 9.50 -6.77
C LYS A 257 4.75 10.71 -7.15
N ALA A 258 5.35 11.89 -7.13
CA ALA A 258 4.74 13.11 -7.64
C ALA A 258 5.73 13.84 -8.55
N ARG A 259 5.19 14.53 -9.54
CA ARG A 259 5.94 15.48 -10.36
C ARG A 259 5.65 16.87 -9.86
N ILE A 260 6.68 17.59 -9.43
CA ILE A 260 6.53 18.95 -8.94
C ILE A 260 7.16 19.93 -9.93
N THR A 261 6.52 21.09 -10.06
CA THR A 261 7.00 22.19 -10.90
C THR A 261 7.19 23.42 -10.03
N ILE A 262 8.39 23.99 -10.08
CA ILE A 262 8.80 25.17 -9.31
C ILE A 262 9.09 26.28 -10.30
N ARG A 263 8.59 27.50 -10.02
CA ARG A 263 8.93 28.71 -10.77
C ARG A 263 9.74 29.64 -9.89
N CYS A 264 10.87 30.10 -10.42
CA CYS A 264 11.70 31.11 -9.78
C CYS A 264 11.65 32.40 -10.59
N ASP A 265 11.29 33.48 -9.91
CA ASP A 265 11.17 34.84 -10.44
C ASP A 265 12.20 35.76 -9.76
#